data_AF-X7YPA3-F1
#
_entry.id   AF-X7YPA3-F1
#
_cell.length_a   1.000
_cell.length_b   1.000
_cell.length_c   1.000
_cell.angle_alpha   90.00
_cell.angle_beta   90.00
_cell.angle_gamma   90.00
#
_symmetry.space_group_name_H-M   'P 1'
#
loop_
_entity.id
_entity.type
_entity.pdbx_description
1 polymer ?
#
loop_
_entity_poly.entity_id
_entity_poly.type
_entity_poly.pdbx_seq_one_letter_code
_entity_poly.pdbx_strand_id
1 'polypeptide(L)'
;MSEKGRLFTSESVTEGHPDKICDAISDSVLDALLADDPRSRVAVETMVTTGQVHVAGEVTTSAKEAFAEITDTVRSRILEIGYDSSDKGFDGASCGVNIAIGRQSPDIAQGVDTAYEARVEGVADPLDAQGAGDQGLMFGYAIKDTPEMMPLPIALAHRLARRLAEVRKNGVLPYLRPDGKTQVTIAYEGNTPVRLDTVVISTQHAPTSVWTC
;
A
#
# COMPACT_ATOMS: atom_id res chain seq x y z
N MET A 1 7.91 24.46 35.20
CA MET A 1 8.70 23.22 35.02
C MET A 1 8.92 23.08 33.53
N SER A 2 10.16 23.12 33.04
CA SER A 2 10.46 22.88 31.63
C SER A 2 9.91 21.50 31.27
N GLU A 3 9.00 21.42 30.30
CA GLU A 3 8.64 20.11 29.74
C GLU A 3 9.92 19.46 29.22
N LYS A 4 10.13 18.19 29.57
CA LYS A 4 11.28 17.44 29.07
C LYS A 4 11.07 17.27 27.56
N GLY A 5 12.00 17.81 26.76
CA GLY A 5 11.99 17.60 25.32
C GLY A 5 12.07 16.11 24.99
N ARG A 6 11.29 15.66 24.01
CA ARG A 6 11.34 14.29 23.47
C ARG A 6 11.66 14.31 21.99
N LEU A 7 12.30 13.26 21.50
CA LEU A 7 12.43 13.00 20.07
C LEU A 7 11.40 11.95 19.67
N PHE A 8 10.76 12.14 18.52
CA PHE A 8 9.84 11.17 17.95
C PHE A 8 10.13 10.98 16.48
N THR A 9 10.10 9.72 16.05
CA THR A 9 10.51 9.32 14.71
C THR A 9 9.36 8.60 14.00
N SER A 10 9.20 8.89 12.73
CA SER A 10 8.36 8.10 11.82
C SER A 10 9.06 7.92 10.49
N GLU A 11 8.64 6.91 9.76
CA GLU A 11 9.25 6.53 8.49
C GLU A 11 8.19 6.28 7.42
N SER A 12 8.66 6.24 6.17
CA SER A 12 7.86 5.91 5.00
C SER A 12 8.75 5.29 3.93
N VAL A 13 8.13 4.68 2.94
CA VAL A 13 8.79 4.08 1.78
C VAL A 13 8.08 4.54 0.52
N THR A 14 8.79 4.50 -0.60
CA THR A 14 8.23 4.83 -1.91
C THR A 14 7.34 3.72 -2.45
N GLU A 15 6.60 4.02 -3.52
CA GLU A 15 5.84 3.02 -4.30
C GLU A 15 6.70 1.87 -4.86
N GLY A 16 8.02 2.03 -4.95
CA GLY A 16 8.93 1.01 -5.45
C GLY A 16 9.49 0.06 -4.38
N HIS A 17 9.12 0.24 -3.11
CA HIS A 17 9.48 -0.69 -2.05
C HIS A 17 8.72 -2.02 -2.24
N PRO A 18 9.35 -3.20 -2.12
CA PRO A 18 8.71 -4.48 -2.41
C PRO A 18 7.37 -4.68 -1.70
N ASP A 19 7.29 -4.36 -0.40
CA ASP A 19 6.03 -4.46 0.34
C ASP A 19 4.94 -3.53 -0.23
N LYS A 20 5.31 -2.33 -0.70
CA LYS A 20 4.36 -1.40 -1.33
C LYS A 20 4.01 -1.77 -2.77
N ILE A 21 4.87 -2.53 -3.46
CA ILE A 21 4.51 -3.17 -4.73
C ILE A 21 3.43 -4.22 -4.48
N CYS A 22 3.57 -5.04 -3.43
CA CYS A 22 2.55 -6.03 -3.05
C CYS A 22 1.20 -5.36 -2.77
N ASP A 23 1.17 -4.33 -1.90
CA ASP A 23 -0.03 -3.55 -1.62
C ASP A 23 -0.65 -2.99 -2.92
N ALA A 24 0.18 -2.37 -3.76
CA ALA A 24 -0.27 -1.72 -4.99
C ALA A 24 -0.82 -2.72 -6.02
N ILE A 25 -0.28 -3.94 -6.09
CA ILE A 25 -0.80 -5.01 -6.95
C ILE A 25 -2.12 -5.52 -6.41
N SER A 26 -2.21 -5.82 -5.11
CA SER A 26 -3.45 -6.29 -4.48
C SER A 26 -4.59 -5.29 -4.70
N ASP A 27 -4.33 -3.99 -4.49
CA ASP A 27 -5.31 -2.93 -4.73
C ASP A 27 -5.64 -2.76 -6.22
N SER A 28 -4.69 -2.97 -7.14
CA SER A 28 -4.97 -2.90 -8.58
C SER A 28 -5.91 -4.04 -9.03
N VAL A 29 -5.77 -5.23 -8.43
CA VAL A 29 -6.69 -6.34 -8.67
C VAL A 29 -8.07 -6.03 -8.09
N LEU A 30 -8.13 -5.46 -6.89
CA LEU A 30 -9.38 -4.99 -6.28
C LEU A 30 -10.08 -3.97 -7.19
N ASP A 31 -9.37 -2.94 -7.64
CA ASP A 31 -9.91 -1.87 -8.49
C ASP A 31 -10.43 -2.42 -9.82
N ALA A 32 -9.68 -3.32 -10.46
CA ALA A 32 -10.10 -3.93 -11.73
C ALA A 32 -11.40 -4.73 -11.57
N LEU A 33 -11.55 -5.50 -10.48
CA LEU A 33 -12.76 -6.28 -10.22
C LEU A 33 -13.94 -5.40 -9.82
N LEU A 34 -13.72 -4.34 -9.03
CA LEU A 34 -14.77 -3.40 -8.61
C LEU A 34 -15.27 -2.51 -9.75
N ALA A 35 -14.43 -2.22 -10.74
CA ALA A 35 -14.81 -1.44 -11.91
C ALA A 35 -15.93 -2.13 -12.73
N ASP A 36 -15.84 -3.45 -12.88
CA ASP A 36 -16.78 -4.26 -13.66
C ASP A 36 -17.91 -4.84 -12.79
N ASP A 37 -17.60 -5.21 -11.54
CA ASP A 37 -18.57 -5.71 -10.55
C ASP A 37 -18.37 -5.02 -9.19
N PRO A 38 -19.14 -3.95 -8.91
CA PRO A 38 -19.09 -3.23 -7.63
C PRO A 38 -19.46 -4.07 -6.39
N ARG A 39 -19.98 -5.29 -6.58
CA ARG A 39 -20.28 -6.24 -5.49
C ARG A 39 -19.20 -7.30 -5.31
N SER A 40 -18.08 -7.19 -6.03
CA SER A 40 -16.95 -8.10 -5.88
C SER A 40 -16.48 -8.15 -4.43
N ARG A 41 -16.27 -9.36 -3.92
CA ARG A 41 -15.57 -9.62 -2.66
C ARG A 41 -14.17 -10.09 -3.00
N VAL A 42 -13.19 -9.32 -2.56
CA VAL A 42 -11.80 -9.52 -2.95
C VAL A 42 -10.95 -9.51 -1.68
N ALA A 43 -10.29 -10.63 -1.42
CA ALA A 43 -9.26 -10.76 -0.41
C ALA A 43 -8.05 -11.38 -1.10
N VAL A 44 -7.22 -10.53 -1.71
CA VAL A 44 -6.04 -10.97 -2.47
C VAL A 44 -4.75 -10.49 -1.80
N GLU A 45 -3.85 -11.43 -1.64
CA GLU A 45 -2.53 -11.26 -1.07
C GLU A 45 -1.50 -11.36 -2.18
N THR A 46 -0.54 -10.45 -2.16
CA THR A 46 0.55 -10.43 -3.13
C THR A 46 1.88 -10.70 -2.43
N MET A 47 2.65 -11.63 -2.98
CA MET A 47 4.04 -11.86 -2.62
C MET A 47 4.93 -11.59 -3.82
N VAL A 48 5.92 -10.71 -3.66
CA VAL A 48 6.93 -10.42 -4.67
C VAL A 48 8.28 -10.94 -4.21
N THR A 49 9.02 -11.55 -5.14
CA THR A 49 10.42 -11.94 -4.96
C THR A 49 11.16 -11.83 -6.30
N THR A 50 12.44 -12.18 -6.32
CA THR A 50 13.30 -12.04 -7.50
C THR A 50 12.68 -12.70 -8.74
N GLY A 51 12.22 -11.86 -9.67
CA GLY A 51 11.63 -12.28 -10.94
C GLY A 51 10.26 -12.96 -10.85
N GLN A 52 9.59 -12.93 -9.70
CA GLN A 52 8.29 -13.59 -9.51
C GLN A 52 7.30 -12.72 -8.73
N VAL A 53 6.04 -12.82 -9.13
CA VAL A 53 4.86 -12.31 -8.41
C VAL A 53 3.93 -13.48 -8.17
N HIS A 54 3.43 -13.61 -6.95
CA HIS A 54 2.39 -14.57 -6.59
C HIS A 54 1.18 -13.78 -6.09
N VAL A 55 0.05 -13.94 -6.75
CA VAL A 55 -1.24 -13.38 -6.32
C VAL A 55 -2.10 -14.55 -5.84
N ALA A 56 -2.46 -14.54 -4.57
CA ALA A 56 -3.22 -15.61 -3.93
C ALA A 56 -4.39 -15.05 -3.13
N GLY A 57 -5.37 -15.88 -2.79
CA GLY A 57 -6.46 -15.48 -1.90
C GLY A 57 -7.82 -15.90 -2.42
N GLU A 58 -8.84 -15.14 -2.05
CA GLU A 58 -10.25 -15.48 -2.26
C GLU A 58 -10.97 -14.35 -2.99
N VAL A 59 -11.62 -14.69 -4.11
CA VAL A 59 -12.42 -13.75 -4.88
C VAL A 59 -13.80 -14.34 -5.15
N THR A 60 -14.83 -13.51 -4.95
CA THR A 60 -16.18 -13.76 -5.46
C THR A 60 -16.61 -12.56 -6.29
N THR A 61 -16.74 -12.75 -7.60
CA THR A 61 -17.03 -11.68 -8.56
C THR A 61 -17.76 -12.25 -9.78
N SER A 62 -18.54 -11.40 -10.44
CA SER A 62 -19.11 -11.63 -11.77
C SER A 62 -18.26 -11.02 -12.91
N ALA A 63 -17.22 -10.24 -12.58
CA ALA A 63 -16.28 -9.63 -13.52
C ALA A 63 -15.29 -10.65 -14.11
N LYS A 64 -15.77 -11.48 -15.04
CA LYS A 64 -14.99 -12.59 -15.61
C LYS A 64 -13.83 -12.10 -16.47
N GLU A 65 -14.03 -11.05 -17.27
CA GLU A 65 -12.96 -10.48 -18.08
C GLU A 65 -11.84 -9.92 -17.18
N ALA A 66 -12.16 -9.02 -16.24
CA ALA A 66 -11.16 -8.47 -15.31
C ALA A 66 -10.40 -9.55 -14.51
N PHE A 67 -11.08 -10.64 -14.12
CA PHE A 67 -10.42 -11.77 -13.45
C PHE A 67 -9.44 -12.51 -14.37
N ALA A 68 -9.75 -12.66 -15.65
CA ALA A 68 -8.84 -13.29 -16.62
C ALA A 68 -7.59 -12.43 -16.89
N GLU A 69 -7.73 -11.11 -16.82
CA GLU A 69 -6.69 -10.13 -17.11
C GLU A 69 -5.81 -9.75 -15.89
N ILE A 70 -5.95 -10.42 -14.74
CA ILE A 70 -5.15 -10.13 -13.53
C ILE A 70 -3.64 -10.13 -13.82
N THR A 71 -3.17 -11.01 -14.71
CA THR A 71 -1.75 -11.06 -15.08
C THR A 71 -1.30 -9.74 -15.73
N ASP A 72 -2.11 -9.18 -16.62
CA ASP A 72 -1.78 -7.93 -17.33
C ASP A 72 -1.92 -6.72 -16.40
N THR A 73 -2.89 -6.74 -15.47
CA THR A 73 -3.01 -5.76 -14.38
C THR A 73 -1.74 -5.73 -13.53
N VAL A 74 -1.24 -6.89 -13.10
CA VAL A 74 0.00 -7.01 -12.32
C VAL A 74 1.19 -6.41 -13.08
N ARG A 75 1.38 -6.80 -14.35
CA ARG A 75 2.50 -6.32 -15.16
C ARG A 75 2.45 -4.81 -15.38
N SER A 76 1.28 -4.30 -15.75
CA SER A 76 1.05 -2.88 -15.98
C SER A 76 1.37 -2.08 -14.72
N ARG A 77 0.94 -2.56 -13.56
CA ARG A 77 1.20 -1.90 -12.29
C ARG A 77 2.69 -1.81 -11.96
N ILE A 78 3.44 -2.87 -12.20
CA ILE A 78 4.90 -2.91 -11.97
C ILE A 78 5.64 -1.93 -12.91
N LEU A 79 5.21 -1.86 -14.17
CA LEU A 79 5.75 -0.92 -15.16
C LEU A 79 5.44 0.54 -14.79
N GLU A 80 4.24 0.85 -14.31
CA GLU A 80 3.85 2.18 -13.83
C GLU A 80 4.69 2.65 -12.61
N ILE A 81 5.01 1.72 -11.71
CA ILE A 81 5.92 1.98 -10.58
C ILE A 81 7.32 2.31 -11.10
N GLY A 82 7.72 1.74 -12.24
CA GLY A 82 8.96 2.05 -12.96
C GLY A 82 10.01 0.94 -12.93
N TYR A 83 9.60 -0.30 -12.63
CA TYR A 83 10.39 -1.51 -12.82
C TYR A 83 10.16 -2.04 -14.24
N ASP A 84 10.86 -1.42 -15.19
CA ASP A 84 10.73 -1.61 -16.65
C ASP A 84 11.99 -2.24 -17.30
N SER A 85 12.93 -2.70 -16.48
CA SER A 85 14.18 -3.29 -16.92
C SER A 85 14.81 -4.12 -15.82
N SER A 86 15.31 -5.30 -16.19
CA SER A 86 16.07 -6.18 -15.29
C SER A 86 17.29 -5.50 -14.65
N ASP A 87 17.83 -4.43 -15.26
CA ASP A 87 18.93 -3.65 -14.67
C ASP A 87 18.53 -3.03 -13.33
N LYS A 88 17.24 -2.74 -13.12
CA LYS A 88 16.67 -2.19 -11.89
C LYS A 88 16.43 -3.26 -10.82
N GLY A 89 16.71 -4.53 -11.12
CA GLY A 89 16.53 -5.69 -10.23
C GLY A 89 15.15 -6.35 -10.35
N PHE A 90 14.22 -5.75 -11.08
CA PHE A 90 12.88 -6.28 -11.34
C PHE A 90 12.30 -5.66 -12.61
N ASP A 91 11.46 -6.40 -13.32
CA ASP A 91 10.94 -6.00 -14.63
C ASP A 91 9.53 -6.56 -14.85
N GLY A 92 8.54 -5.67 -14.94
CA GLY A 92 7.14 -6.02 -15.16
C GLY A 92 6.89 -6.69 -16.52
N ALA A 93 7.75 -6.45 -17.52
CA ALA A 93 7.61 -7.05 -18.84
C ALA A 93 8.08 -8.52 -18.87
N SER A 94 8.99 -8.92 -17.97
CA SER A 94 9.61 -10.25 -18.00
C SER A 94 9.41 -11.09 -16.73
N CYS A 95 8.87 -10.54 -15.64
CA CYS A 95 8.65 -11.30 -14.41
C CYS A 95 7.65 -12.45 -14.62
N GLY A 96 7.80 -13.54 -13.86
CA GLY A 96 6.77 -14.57 -13.74
C GLY A 96 5.61 -14.06 -12.89
N VAL A 97 4.38 -14.40 -13.27
CA VAL A 97 3.16 -14.08 -12.51
C VAL A 97 2.40 -15.38 -12.30
N ASN A 98 2.19 -15.74 -11.03
CA ASN A 98 1.47 -16.94 -10.63
C ASN A 98 0.17 -16.55 -9.93
N ILE A 99 -0.95 -17.02 -10.46
CA ILE A 99 -2.27 -16.75 -9.90
C ILE A 99 -2.78 -18.01 -9.19
N ALA A 100 -3.04 -17.88 -7.89
CA ALA A 100 -3.54 -18.95 -7.02
C ALA A 100 -4.76 -18.43 -6.23
N ILE A 101 -5.80 -18.01 -6.96
CA ILE A 101 -7.03 -17.44 -6.39
C ILE A 101 -8.13 -18.48 -6.37
N GLY A 102 -8.73 -18.70 -5.20
CA GLY A 102 -9.90 -19.55 -4.99
C GLY A 102 -11.19 -18.73 -4.84
N ARG A 103 -12.31 -19.44 -4.68
CA ARG A 103 -13.60 -18.82 -4.32
C ARG A 103 -13.67 -18.63 -2.80
N GLN A 104 -14.32 -17.56 -2.34
CA GLN A 104 -14.58 -17.33 -0.92
C GLN A 104 -15.31 -18.52 -0.27
N SER A 105 -14.93 -18.85 0.97
CA SER A 105 -15.60 -19.90 1.74
C SER A 105 -17.10 -19.60 1.94
N PRO A 106 -18.01 -20.57 1.68
CA PRO A 106 -19.44 -20.42 1.95
C PRO A 106 -19.76 -20.07 3.42
N ASP A 107 -18.95 -20.56 4.36
CA ASP A 107 -19.13 -20.31 5.80
C ASP A 107 -18.88 -18.84 6.15
N ILE A 108 -17.89 -18.21 5.51
CA ILE A 108 -17.60 -16.78 5.64
C ILE A 108 -18.71 -15.97 4.97
N ALA A 109 -19.13 -16.36 3.76
CA ALA A 109 -20.18 -15.68 3.03
C ALA A 109 -21.49 -15.60 3.84
N GLN A 110 -21.91 -16.70 4.46
CA GLN A 110 -23.11 -16.73 5.31
C GLN A 110 -22.98 -15.83 6.55
N GLY A 111 -21.78 -15.72 7.12
CA GLY A 111 -21.47 -14.85 8.25
C GLY A 111 -21.68 -13.37 7.94
N VAL A 112 -21.29 -12.96 6.73
CA VAL A 112 -21.30 -11.56 6.26
C VAL A 112 -22.64 -11.17 5.62
N ASP A 113 -23.24 -12.06 4.82
CA ASP A 113 -24.47 -11.81 4.06
C ASP A 113 -25.68 -11.53 4.94
N THR A 114 -25.71 -12.12 6.13
CA THR A 114 -26.76 -11.89 7.11
C THR A 114 -26.11 -11.68 8.46
N ALA A 115 -26.16 -10.47 8.99
CA ALA A 115 -25.61 -10.15 10.29
C ALA A 115 -26.25 -11.01 11.41
N TYR A 116 -25.56 -11.11 12.54
CA TYR A 116 -26.04 -11.93 13.67
C TYR A 116 -27.37 -11.42 14.21
N GLU A 117 -27.51 -10.10 14.30
CA GLU A 117 -28.68 -9.34 14.70
C GLU A 117 -29.89 -9.70 13.81
N ALA A 118 -29.69 -9.69 12.49
CA ALA A 118 -30.71 -10.08 11.52
C ALA A 118 -31.11 -11.57 11.64
N ARG A 119 -30.18 -12.46 11.99
CA ARG A 119 -30.45 -13.90 12.17
C ARG A 119 -31.22 -14.22 13.46
N VAL A 120 -30.98 -13.46 14.53
CA VAL A 120 -31.49 -13.78 15.88
C VAL A 120 -32.71 -12.95 16.25
N GLU A 121 -32.74 -11.67 15.89
CA GLU A 121 -33.74 -10.71 16.39
C GLU A 121 -34.87 -10.44 15.38
N GLY A 122 -34.71 -10.83 14.11
CA GLY A 122 -35.76 -10.86 13.09
C GLY A 122 -36.25 -9.50 12.58
N VAL A 123 -35.70 -8.39 13.10
CA VAL A 123 -35.92 -7.02 12.61
C VAL A 123 -34.55 -6.48 12.22
N ALA A 124 -34.35 -6.14 10.95
CA ALA A 124 -33.10 -5.56 10.47
C ALA A 124 -33.40 -4.22 9.78
N ASP A 125 -32.84 -3.14 10.31
CA ASP A 125 -32.56 -1.97 9.48
C ASP A 125 -31.74 -2.46 8.28
N PRO A 126 -32.00 -1.99 7.04
CA PRO A 126 -31.14 -2.28 5.90
C PRO A 126 -29.64 -2.06 6.17
N LEU A 127 -29.28 -1.15 7.08
CA LEU A 127 -27.90 -0.89 7.51
C LEU A 127 -27.32 -1.99 8.41
N ASP A 128 -28.16 -2.72 9.14
CA ASP A 128 -27.76 -3.80 10.05
C ASP A 128 -27.73 -5.17 9.35
N ALA A 129 -28.06 -5.21 8.06
CA ALA A 129 -28.15 -6.46 7.30
C ALA A 129 -26.78 -7.14 7.11
N GLN A 130 -25.70 -6.36 7.04
CA GLN A 130 -24.35 -6.85 6.75
C GLN A 130 -23.52 -6.97 8.04
N GLY A 131 -23.02 -8.18 8.29
CA GLY A 131 -22.11 -8.44 9.41
C GLY A 131 -20.67 -8.03 9.12
N ALA A 132 -19.85 -7.93 10.16
CA ALA A 132 -18.40 -7.78 10.01
C ALA A 132 -17.80 -9.01 9.29
N GLY A 133 -16.81 -8.76 8.42
CA GLY A 133 -16.09 -9.82 7.68
C GLY A 133 -15.21 -10.70 8.56
N ASP A 134 -14.71 -10.14 9.65
CA ASP A 134 -13.91 -10.81 10.66
C ASP A 134 -13.99 -10.00 11.99
N GLN A 135 -13.49 -10.57 13.08
CA GLN A 135 -13.25 -9.85 14.32
C GLN A 135 -12.15 -8.79 14.13
N GLY A 136 -12.28 -7.63 14.79
CA GLY A 136 -11.28 -6.57 14.63
C GLY A 136 -11.34 -5.47 15.67
N LEU A 137 -10.27 -4.68 15.72
CA LEU A 137 -10.14 -3.48 16.53
C LEU A 137 -9.59 -2.36 15.63
N MET A 138 -10.23 -1.19 15.66
CA MET A 138 -9.89 -0.06 14.80
C MET A 138 -9.57 1.17 15.65
N PHE A 139 -8.53 1.91 15.26
CA PHE A 139 -8.16 3.19 15.87
C PHE A 139 -8.20 4.30 14.81
N GLY A 140 -8.86 5.40 15.13
CA GLY A 140 -8.78 6.66 14.39
C GLY A 140 -7.96 7.69 15.15
N TYR A 141 -7.12 8.46 14.46
CA TYR A 141 -6.30 9.50 15.07
C TYR A 141 -6.28 10.76 14.22
N ALA A 142 -6.31 11.92 14.85
CA ALA A 142 -6.18 13.23 14.20
C ALA A 142 -5.47 14.22 15.14
N ILE A 143 -4.58 15.04 14.59
CA ILE A 143 -3.84 16.08 15.34
C ILE A 143 -3.57 17.29 14.44
N LYS A 144 -3.53 18.50 15.02
CA LYS A 144 -3.38 19.77 14.29
C LYS A 144 -1.94 20.11 13.88
N ASP A 145 -1.02 19.15 13.96
CA ASP A 145 0.38 19.32 13.58
C ASP A 145 0.55 19.73 12.11
N THR A 146 -0.39 19.34 11.24
CA THR A 146 -0.38 19.60 9.79
C THR A 146 -1.77 19.96 9.27
N PRO A 147 -1.89 20.63 8.09
CA PRO A 147 -3.19 20.95 7.47
C PRO A 147 -4.07 19.73 7.18
N GLU A 148 -3.46 18.59 6.89
CA GLU A 148 -4.13 17.29 6.67
C GLU A 148 -4.51 16.57 7.97
N MET A 149 -4.35 17.22 9.13
CA MET A 149 -4.68 16.69 10.46
C MET A 149 -3.89 15.44 10.87
N MET A 150 -2.67 15.29 10.36
CA MET A 150 -1.76 14.17 10.62
C MET A 150 -0.57 14.57 11.51
N PRO A 151 0.03 13.63 12.26
CA PRO A 151 1.28 13.89 12.99
C PRO A 151 2.39 14.36 12.04
N LEU A 152 3.12 15.41 12.43
CA LEU A 152 4.17 15.99 11.58
C LEU A 152 5.23 14.98 11.09
N PRO A 153 5.74 14.04 11.92
CA PRO A 153 6.81 13.11 11.51
C PRO A 153 6.41 12.22 10.34
N ILE A 154 5.22 11.60 10.40
CA ILE A 154 4.73 10.70 9.33
C ILE A 154 4.32 11.49 8.08
N ALA A 155 3.71 12.67 8.25
CA ALA A 155 3.36 13.55 7.14
C ALA A 155 4.61 13.97 6.33
N LEU A 156 5.70 14.33 7.01
CA LEU A 156 6.97 14.67 6.35
C LEU A 156 7.62 13.46 5.69
N ALA A 157 7.66 12.29 6.34
CA ALA A 157 8.21 11.08 5.74
C ALA A 157 7.45 10.72 4.44
N HIS A 158 6.12 10.73 4.45
CA HIS A 158 5.32 10.52 3.23
C HIS A 158 5.59 11.56 2.14
N ARG A 159 5.70 12.84 2.48
CA ARG A 159 6.01 13.90 1.52
C ARG A 159 7.40 13.72 0.89
N LEU A 160 8.39 13.28 1.66
CA LEU A 160 9.73 12.97 1.16
C LEU A 160 9.70 11.77 0.20
N ALA A 161 9.03 10.68 0.58
CA ALA A 161 8.91 9.50 -0.29
C ALA A 161 8.16 9.82 -1.60
N ARG A 162 7.07 10.59 -1.52
CA ARG A 162 6.33 11.08 -2.69
C ARG A 162 7.23 11.94 -3.57
N ARG A 163 7.95 12.90 -2.98
CA ARG A 163 8.84 13.77 -3.74
C ARG A 163 9.96 13.00 -4.43
N LEU A 164 10.51 11.96 -3.78
CA LEU A 164 11.52 11.09 -4.35
C LEU A 164 10.99 10.34 -5.59
N ALA A 165 9.76 9.83 -5.53
CA ALA A 165 9.09 9.24 -6.68
C ALA A 165 8.81 10.26 -7.80
N GLU A 166 8.35 11.48 -7.46
CA GLU A 166 8.10 12.54 -8.43
C GLU A 166 9.36 12.93 -9.20
N VAL A 167 10.47 13.21 -8.50
CA VAL A 167 11.73 13.65 -9.15
C VAL A 167 12.39 12.55 -9.98
N ARG A 168 12.11 11.28 -9.66
CA ARG A 168 12.46 10.14 -10.51
C ARG A 168 11.60 10.11 -11.77
N LYS A 169 10.26 10.09 -11.61
CA LYS A 169 9.30 9.93 -12.72
C LYS A 169 9.34 11.08 -13.72
N ASN A 170 9.60 12.31 -13.27
CA ASN A 170 9.70 13.48 -14.15
C ASN A 170 11.12 13.72 -14.70
N GLY A 171 12.08 12.84 -14.39
CA GLY A 171 13.45 12.91 -14.92
C GLY A 171 14.32 14.01 -14.33
N VAL A 172 13.92 14.70 -13.26
CA VAL A 172 14.77 15.69 -12.57
C VAL A 172 16.03 15.02 -12.00
N LEU A 173 15.89 13.82 -11.45
CA LEU A 173 17.00 12.97 -10.99
C LEU A 173 16.93 11.61 -11.72
N PRO A 174 17.42 11.52 -12.97
CA PRO A 174 17.20 10.37 -13.85
C PRO A 174 17.97 9.11 -13.42
N TYR A 175 18.94 9.24 -12.51
CA TYR A 175 19.70 8.12 -11.97
C TYR A 175 18.94 7.36 -10.86
N LEU A 176 17.83 7.90 -10.35
CA LEU A 176 17.04 7.24 -9.31
C LEU A 176 16.31 6.02 -9.86
N ARG A 177 16.21 4.99 -9.03
CA ARG A 177 15.42 3.79 -9.28
C ARG A 177 14.23 3.73 -8.31
N PRO A 178 13.25 2.84 -8.52
CA PRO A 178 11.96 2.93 -7.82
C PRO A 178 12.04 2.80 -6.30
N ASP A 179 12.89 1.93 -5.73
CA ASP A 179 12.92 1.72 -4.27
C ASP A 179 13.55 2.89 -3.51
N GLY A 180 12.97 3.21 -2.36
CA GLY A 180 13.41 4.29 -1.48
C GLY A 180 12.69 4.30 -0.15
N LYS A 181 13.39 4.77 0.88
CA LYS A 181 12.96 4.84 2.27
C LYS A 181 13.30 6.21 2.84
N THR A 182 12.43 6.72 3.71
CA THR A 182 12.57 8.02 4.33
C THR A 182 12.26 7.91 5.81
N GLN A 183 13.05 8.55 6.65
CA GLN A 183 12.82 8.60 8.10
C GLN A 183 13.01 10.03 8.59
N VAL A 184 12.10 10.48 9.44
CA VAL A 184 12.08 11.84 9.99
C VAL A 184 11.96 11.79 11.51
N THR A 185 12.88 12.45 12.19
CA THR A 185 12.84 12.67 13.63
C THR A 185 12.54 14.12 13.94
N ILE A 186 11.51 14.36 14.75
CA ILE A 186 11.08 15.69 15.20
C ILE A 186 11.31 15.79 16.71
N ALA A 187 11.89 16.90 17.14
CA ALA A 187 11.93 17.29 18.55
C ALA A 187 10.61 17.94 18.94
N TYR A 188 10.07 17.51 20.08
CA TYR A 188 8.82 17.97 20.66
C TYR A 188 9.06 18.58 22.04
N GLU A 189 8.36 19.68 22.32
CA GLU A 189 8.14 20.21 23.67
C GLU A 189 6.70 19.88 24.06
N GLY A 190 6.55 18.91 24.98
CA GLY A 190 5.26 18.30 25.27
C GLY A 190 4.67 17.65 24.01
N ASN A 191 3.54 18.19 23.55
CA ASN A 191 2.85 17.76 22.34
C ASN A 191 3.12 18.66 21.12
N THR A 192 3.91 19.72 21.27
CA THR A 192 4.17 20.68 20.18
C THR A 192 5.45 20.30 19.44
N PRO A 193 5.42 20.09 18.11
CA PRO A 193 6.63 19.91 17.33
C PRO A 193 7.40 21.23 17.25
N VAL A 194 8.69 21.23 17.59
CA VAL A 194 9.49 22.47 17.67
C VAL A 194 10.68 22.51 16.71
N ARG A 195 11.22 21.36 16.31
CA ARG A 195 12.40 21.31 15.43
C ARG A 195 12.47 20.01 14.63
N LEU A 196 12.82 20.11 13.35
CA LEU A 196 13.29 18.98 12.56
C LEU A 196 14.70 18.60 13.03
N ASP A 197 14.83 17.42 13.63
CA ASP A 197 16.08 16.98 14.25
C ASP A 197 16.96 16.20 13.29
N THR A 198 16.41 15.16 12.66
CA THR A 198 17.15 14.26 11.77
C THR A 198 16.28 13.84 10.58
N VAL A 199 16.89 13.80 9.39
CA VAL A 199 16.29 13.22 8.18
C VAL A 199 17.23 12.18 7.60
N VAL A 200 16.70 11.00 7.29
CA VAL A 200 17.40 9.94 6.55
C VAL A 200 16.63 9.66 5.27
N ILE A 201 17.34 9.61 4.14
CA ILE A 201 16.81 9.16 2.86
C ILE A 201 17.75 8.08 2.35
N SER A 202 17.22 6.89 2.12
CA SER A 202 17.91 5.81 1.41
C SER A 202 17.18 5.60 0.10
N THR A 203 17.87 5.61 -1.03
CA THR A 203 17.24 5.48 -2.34
C THR A 203 18.07 4.60 -3.25
N GLN A 204 17.38 3.73 -3.98
CA GLN A 204 17.98 2.94 -5.03
C GLN A 204 18.38 3.86 -6.18
N HIS A 205 19.55 3.64 -6.74
CA HIS A 205 20.06 4.42 -7.86
C HIS A 205 20.85 3.54 -8.83
N ALA A 206 21.01 4.03 -10.07
CA ALA A 206 21.93 3.43 -11.00
C ALA A 206 23.37 3.47 -10.44
N PRO A 207 24.19 2.44 -10.70
CA PRO A 207 25.61 2.53 -10.41
C PRO A 207 26.20 3.68 -11.22
N THR A 208 26.95 4.55 -10.57
CA THR A 208 27.67 5.64 -11.21
C THR A 208 29.07 5.15 -11.55
N SER A 209 29.51 5.32 -12.80
CA SER A 209 30.92 5.12 -13.20
C SER A 209 31.86 6.22 -12.68
N VAL A 210 31.41 7.03 -11.70
CA VAL A 210 32.08 8.28 -11.30
C VAL A 210 32.29 8.40 -9.78
N TRP A 211 32.00 7.35 -9.02
CA TRP A 211 32.32 7.29 -7.59
C TRP A 211 33.06 5.99 -7.28
N THR A 212 34.29 5.87 -7.80
CA THR A 212 35.32 5.07 -7.13
C THR A 212 35.68 5.80 -5.84
N CYS A 213 35.44 5.14 -4.71
CA CYS A 213 35.99 5.55 -3.42
C CYS A 213 37.52 5.56 -3.45
#